data_AF-A0A2R6FDJ1-F1
#
_entry.id   AF-A0A2R6FDJ1-F1
#
_cell.length_a   1.000
_cell.length_b   1.000
_cell.length_c   1.000
_cell.angle_alpha   90.00
_cell.angle_beta   90.00
_cell.angle_gamma   90.00
#
_symmetry.space_group_name_H-M   'P 1'
#
loop_
_entity.id
_entity.type
_entity.pdbx_description
1 polymer ?
#
loop_
_entity_poly.entity_id
_entity_poly.type
_entity_poly.pdbx_seq_one_letter_code
_entity_poly.pdbx_strand_id
1 'polypeptide(L)'
;MEWGGFVLFSSVMYWGFIGMAYFGNPRSLIRFFAIDDAKNVRQAMAWSGGAQLIVAVTAVFIGLTGRILLEGPTLSDEELVYPLLAIDQLPPLAAGFVLAAVIGLLMSTGDSQLLISGTTVSWDIYERLLGNEISDQPSKQIARLSVLVIGVISTTIAALDLSLVLQLVAFA
;
A
#
# COMPACT_ATOMS: atom_id res chain seq x y z
N MET A 1 -17.77 18.84 23.51
CA MET A 1 -16.39 18.38 23.83
C MET A 1 -16.29 16.87 24.06
N GLU A 2 -17.38 16.15 24.37
CA GLU A 2 -17.34 14.69 24.65
C GLU A 2 -17.09 13.80 23.42
N TRP A 3 -17.41 14.27 22.21
CA TRP A 3 -17.18 13.53 20.96
C TRP A 3 -15.70 13.37 20.59
N GLY A 4 -14.85 14.33 20.96
CA GLY A 4 -13.42 14.29 20.59
C GLY A 4 -12.65 13.16 21.29
N GLY A 5 -12.96 12.90 22.57
CA GLY A 5 -12.34 11.82 23.33
C GLY A 5 -12.75 10.43 22.83
N PHE A 6 -14.03 10.27 22.48
CA PHE A 6 -14.54 9.02 21.90
C PHE A 6 -13.94 8.75 20.52
N VAL A 7 -13.86 9.77 19.65
CA VAL A 7 -13.23 9.63 18.33
C VAL A 7 -11.76 9.25 18.47
N LEU A 8 -10.97 9.97 19.26
CA LEU A 8 -9.56 9.64 19.50
C LEU A 8 -9.37 8.21 20.03
N PHE A 9 -10.18 7.80 21.02
CA PHE A 9 -10.13 6.46 21.57
C PHE A 9 -10.46 5.40 20.50
N SER A 10 -11.53 5.61 19.72
CA SER A 10 -11.94 4.70 18.66
C SER A 10 -10.90 4.60 17.54
N SER A 11 -10.25 5.71 17.16
CA SER A 11 -9.19 5.72 16.15
C SER A 11 -7.95 5.00 16.63
N VAL A 12 -7.51 5.20 17.88
CA VAL A 12 -6.36 4.49 18.46
C VAL A 12 -6.64 2.99 18.53
N MET A 13 -7.85 2.59 18.92
CA MET A 13 -8.26 1.19 18.90
C MET A 13 -8.25 0.62 17.49
N TYR A 14 -8.87 1.29 16.52
CA TYR A 14 -8.91 0.85 15.12
C TYR A 14 -7.51 0.63 14.52
N TRP A 15 -6.62 1.62 14.66
CA TRP A 15 -5.23 1.49 14.20
C TRP A 15 -4.43 0.44 14.98
N GLY A 16 -4.71 0.26 16.28
CA GLY A 16 -4.10 -0.78 17.10
C GLY A 16 -4.49 -2.20 16.64
N PHE A 17 -5.76 -2.42 16.32
CA PHE A 17 -6.25 -3.71 15.80
C PHE A 17 -5.72 -4.01 14.39
N ILE A 18 -5.65 -3.00 13.51
CA ILE A 18 -5.00 -3.16 12.19
C ILE A 18 -3.52 -3.52 12.37
N GLY A 19 -2.80 -2.82 13.25
CA GLY A 19 -1.41 -3.14 13.58
C GLY A 19 -1.23 -4.58 14.07
N MET A 20 -2.22 -5.12 14.78
CA MET A 20 -2.21 -6.51 15.24
C MET A 20 -2.40 -7.52 14.09
N ALA A 21 -3.23 -7.19 13.09
CA ALA A 21 -3.45 -8.02 11.90
C ALA A 21 -2.18 -8.18 11.05
N TYR A 22 -1.27 -7.19 11.07
CA TYR A 22 0.01 -7.26 10.35
C TYR A 22 0.95 -8.36 10.88
N PHE A 23 0.86 -8.75 12.15
CA PHE A 23 1.67 -9.86 12.69
C PHE A 23 1.25 -11.23 12.14
N GLY A 24 0.00 -11.37 11.69
CA GLY A 24 -0.51 -12.60 11.07
C GLY A 24 -0.21 -12.70 9.57
N ASN A 25 0.29 -11.64 8.94
CA ASN A 25 0.52 -11.63 7.50
C ASN A 25 1.83 -12.39 7.16
N PRO A 26 1.77 -13.50 6.41
CA PRO A 26 2.94 -14.29 6.06
C PRO A 26 4.03 -13.46 5.36
N ARG A 27 3.64 -12.45 4.59
CA ARG A 27 4.54 -11.55 3.84
C ARG A 27 5.48 -10.75 4.74
N SER A 28 5.02 -10.37 5.93
CA SER A 28 5.83 -9.67 6.92
C SER A 28 6.67 -10.67 7.74
N LEU A 29 6.09 -11.83 8.08
CA LEU A 29 6.75 -12.87 8.86
C LEU A 29 8.00 -13.45 8.16
N ILE A 30 7.94 -13.68 6.85
CA ILE A 30 9.10 -14.18 6.08
C ILE A 30 10.32 -13.25 6.18
N ARG A 31 10.11 -11.94 6.36
CA ARG A 31 11.21 -10.97 6.51
C ARG A 31 11.88 -11.10 7.88
N PHE A 32 11.14 -11.47 8.93
CA PHE A 32 11.72 -11.77 10.24
C PHE A 32 12.50 -13.09 10.23
N PHE A 33 12.03 -14.08 9.49
CA PHE A 33 12.75 -15.36 9.32
C PHE A 33 14.03 -15.24 8.48
N ALA A 34 14.15 -14.19 7.65
CA ALA A 34 15.35 -13.90 6.88
C ALA A 34 16.46 -13.19 7.67
N ILE A 35 16.25 -12.89 8.96
CA ILE A 35 17.24 -12.23 9.82
C ILE A 35 18.27 -13.26 10.31
N ASP A 36 19.55 -12.96 10.11
CA ASP A 36 20.66 -13.89 10.38
C ASP A 36 20.79 -14.34 11.85
N ASP A 37 20.48 -13.45 12.80
CA ASP A 37 20.56 -13.73 14.24
C ASP A 37 19.33 -13.15 14.96
N ALA A 38 18.71 -13.97 15.83
CA ALA A 38 17.59 -13.59 16.68
C ALA A 38 17.86 -12.33 17.52
N LYS A 39 19.13 -12.07 17.90
CA LYS A 39 19.54 -10.86 18.64
C LYS A 39 19.29 -9.57 17.83
N ASN A 40 19.38 -9.65 16.50
CA ASN A 40 19.19 -8.50 15.61
C ASN A 40 17.73 -8.17 15.37
N VAL A 41 16.79 -9.08 15.69
CA VAL A 41 15.35 -8.89 15.47
C VAL A 41 14.82 -7.65 16.18
N ARG A 42 15.23 -7.41 17.43
CA ARG A 42 14.80 -6.23 18.20
C ARG A 42 15.27 -4.93 17.55
N GLN A 43 16.50 -4.91 17.05
CA GLN A 43 17.05 -3.74 16.37
C GLN A 43 16.37 -3.50 15.01
N ALA A 44 16.15 -4.56 14.23
CA ALA A 44 15.42 -4.49 12.96
C ALA A 44 13.98 -3.97 13.15
N MET A 45 13.30 -4.43 14.20
CA MET A 45 11.98 -3.94 14.60
C MET A 45 12.00 -2.46 14.98
N ALA A 46 13.00 -2.04 15.77
CA ALA A 46 13.13 -0.63 16.17
C ALA A 46 13.36 0.29 14.97
N TRP A 47 14.21 -0.11 14.02
CA TRP A 47 14.43 0.65 12.78
C TRP A 47 13.18 0.71 11.91
N SER A 48 12.52 -0.43 11.71
CA SER A 48 11.31 -0.50 10.88
C SER A 48 10.17 0.32 11.48
N GLY A 49 9.92 0.16 12.78
CA GLY A 49 8.89 0.92 13.49
C GLY A 49 9.21 2.42 13.58
N GLY A 50 10.47 2.77 13.84
CA GLY A 50 10.91 4.17 13.87
C GLY A 50 10.76 4.85 12.51
N ALA A 51 11.17 4.19 11.43
CA ALA A 51 10.96 4.70 10.07
C ALA A 51 9.48 4.89 9.74
N GLN A 52 8.63 3.91 10.08
CA GLN A 52 7.18 3.99 9.86
C GLN A 52 6.55 5.14 10.65
N LEU A 53 6.99 5.36 11.89
CA LEU A 53 6.51 6.46 12.72
C LEU A 53 6.84 7.81 12.10
N ILE A 54 8.07 7.99 11.61
CA ILE A 54 8.49 9.22 10.93
C ILE A 54 7.61 9.49 9.70
N VAL A 55 7.37 8.47 8.87
CA VAL A 55 6.51 8.58 7.69
C VAL A 55 5.08 8.95 8.09
N ALA A 56 4.50 8.29 9.10
CA ALA A 56 3.14 8.56 9.56
C ALA A 56 2.99 9.99 10.10
N VAL A 57 3.92 10.44 10.94
CA VAL A 57 3.91 11.80 11.49
C VAL A 57 4.03 12.83 10.38
N THR A 58 4.94 12.62 9.43
CA THR A 58 5.14 13.53 8.29
C THR A 58 3.88 13.61 7.41
N ALA A 59 3.21 12.49 7.16
CA ALA A 59 1.97 12.45 6.39
C ALA A 59 0.86 13.29 7.04
N VAL A 60 0.70 13.21 8.37
CA VAL A 60 -0.28 14.03 9.11
C VAL A 60 0.03 15.52 8.96
N PHE A 61 1.28 15.93 9.12
CA PHE A 61 1.66 17.34 8.96
C PHE A 61 1.42 17.85 7.53
N ILE A 62 1.67 17.02 6.52
CA ILE A 62 1.40 17.38 5.12
C ILE A 62 -0.10 17.54 4.90
N GLY A 63 -0.93 16.65 5.42
CA GLY A 63 -2.39 16.79 5.36
C GLY A 63 -2.91 18.05 6.06
N LEU A 64 -2.40 18.35 7.26
CA LEU A 64 -2.76 19.56 8.01
C LEU A 64 -2.33 20.83 7.26
N THR A 65 -1.13 20.83 6.70
CA THR A 65 -0.60 21.96 5.92
C THR A 65 -1.40 22.15 4.64
N GLY A 66 -1.71 21.05 3.93
CA GLY A 66 -2.55 21.05 2.74
C GLY A 66 -3.95 21.60 3.01
N ARG A 67 -4.55 21.27 4.16
CA ARG A 67 -5.84 21.83 4.56
C ARG A 67 -5.84 23.36 4.69
N ILE A 68 -4.72 23.94 5.15
CA ILE A 68 -4.61 25.40 5.35
C ILE A 68 -4.20 26.10 4.04
N LEU A 69 -3.30 25.50 3.28
CA LEU A 69 -2.71 26.14 2.10
C LEU A 69 -3.53 25.95 0.81
N LEU A 70 -4.31 24.87 0.70
CA LEU A 70 -5.10 24.54 -0.49
C LEU A 70 -6.58 24.96 -0.37
N GLU A 71 -6.91 25.94 0.49
CA GLU A 71 -8.30 26.38 0.72
C GLU A 71 -8.98 26.86 -0.58
N GLY A 72 -9.96 26.10 -1.06
CA GLY A 72 -10.75 26.37 -2.27
C GLY A 72 -11.55 25.15 -2.75
N PRO A 73 -12.40 25.27 -3.78
CA PRO A 73 -13.19 24.16 -4.35
C PRO A 73 -12.35 23.02 -4.96
N THR A 74 -11.03 23.13 -4.91
CA THR A 74 -10.03 22.21 -5.47
C THR A 74 -9.87 20.91 -4.67
N LEU A 75 -10.27 20.87 -3.40
CA LEU A 75 -10.20 19.67 -2.55
C LEU A 75 -11.48 18.83 -2.64
N SER A 76 -11.96 18.56 -3.85
CA SER A 76 -12.97 17.52 -4.07
C SER A 76 -12.42 16.12 -3.79
N ASP A 77 -11.09 15.97 -3.83
CA ASP A 77 -10.37 14.72 -3.63
C ASP A 77 -9.24 14.91 -2.61
N GLU A 78 -9.40 14.29 -1.44
CA GLU A 78 -8.46 14.38 -0.31
C GLU A 78 -7.12 13.65 -0.62
N GLU A 79 -7.12 12.72 -1.58
CA GLU A 79 -5.92 11.96 -1.94
C GLU A 79 -4.93 12.81 -2.75
N LEU A 80 -5.42 13.86 -3.40
CA LEU A 80 -4.61 14.76 -4.22
C LEU A 80 -3.89 15.84 -3.41
N VAL A 81 -4.09 15.92 -2.10
CA VAL A 81 -3.46 16.93 -1.23
C VAL A 81 -1.93 16.92 -1.39
N TYR A 82 -1.32 15.75 -1.34
CA TYR A 82 0.13 15.60 -1.41
C TYR A 82 0.71 16.07 -2.77
N PRO A 83 0.26 15.55 -3.93
CA PRO A 83 0.78 15.99 -5.22
C PRO A 83 0.46 17.46 -5.52
N LEU A 84 -0.71 17.97 -5.14
CA LEU A 84 -1.06 19.38 -5.33
C LEU A 84 -0.16 20.30 -4.52
N LEU A 85 0.09 19.97 -3.26
CA LEU A 85 0.99 20.75 -2.41
C LEU A 85 2.43 20.73 -2.94
N ALA A 86 2.89 19.60 -3.47
CA ALA A 86 4.21 19.50 -4.08
C ALA A 86 4.35 20.41 -5.31
N ILE A 87 3.33 20.47 -6.18
CA ILE A 87 3.34 21.33 -7.37
C ILE A 87 3.27 22.82 -6.99
N ASP A 88 2.47 23.16 -6.00
CA ASP A 88 2.22 24.55 -5.60
C ASP A 88 3.39 25.15 -4.81
N GLN A 89 4.03 24.35 -3.93
CA GLN A 89 5.01 24.87 -2.97
C GLN A 89 6.47 24.61 -3.35
N LEU A 90 6.76 23.64 -4.24
CA LEU A 90 8.13 23.28 -4.61
C LEU A 90 8.53 23.85 -5.98
N PRO A 91 9.82 24.13 -6.20
CA PRO A 91 10.34 24.39 -7.54
C PRO A 91 10.02 23.24 -8.50
N PRO A 92 9.82 23.50 -9.81
CA PRO A 92 9.35 22.48 -10.76
C PRO A 92 10.16 21.18 -10.79
N LEU A 93 11.49 21.26 -10.65
CA LEU A 93 12.36 20.09 -10.61
C LEU A 93 12.15 19.25 -9.35
N ALA A 94 11.98 19.89 -8.20
CA ALA A 94 11.74 19.21 -6.93
C ALA A 94 10.32 18.62 -6.89
N ALA A 95 9.32 19.35 -7.38
CA ALA A 95 7.95 18.85 -7.54
C ALA A 95 7.93 17.59 -8.42
N GLY A 96 8.59 17.64 -9.60
CA GLY A 96 8.70 16.50 -10.49
C GLY A 96 9.37 15.28 -9.85
N PHE A 97 10.45 15.49 -9.08
CA PHE A 97 11.11 14.42 -8.34
C PHE A 97 10.19 13.79 -7.28
N VAL A 98 9.46 14.60 -6.52
CA VAL A 98 8.51 14.13 -5.50
C VAL A 98 7.37 13.34 -6.14
N LEU A 99 6.79 13.83 -7.23
CA LEU A 99 5.74 13.11 -7.96
C LEU A 99 6.25 11.77 -8.52
N ALA A 100 7.46 11.74 -9.07
CA ALA A 100 8.09 10.51 -9.52
C ALA A 100 8.33 9.52 -8.36
N ALA A 101 8.73 10.02 -7.19
CA ALA A 101 8.90 9.18 -6.00
C ALA A 101 7.58 8.57 -5.51
N VAL A 102 6.48 9.33 -5.54
CA VAL A 102 5.13 8.82 -5.21
C VAL A 102 4.72 7.73 -6.19
N ILE A 103 4.87 7.96 -7.50
CA ILE A 103 4.55 6.94 -8.51
C ILE A 103 5.43 5.69 -8.31
N GLY A 104 6.73 5.86 -8.07
CA GLY A 104 7.65 4.75 -7.80
C GLY A 104 7.25 3.93 -6.57
N LEU A 105 6.81 4.59 -5.49
CA LEU A 105 6.31 3.94 -4.29
C LEU A 105 5.05 3.12 -4.58
N LEU A 106 4.08 3.70 -5.31
CA LEU A 106 2.84 3.02 -5.69
C LEU A 106 3.13 1.79 -6.57
N MET A 107 4.04 1.92 -7.55
CA MET A 107 4.44 0.81 -8.42
C MET A 107 5.11 -0.32 -7.64
N SER A 108 5.97 -0.01 -6.66
CA SER A 108 6.63 -1.05 -5.84
C SER A 108 5.64 -1.93 -5.07
N THR A 109 4.52 -1.34 -4.65
CA THR A 109 3.44 -2.04 -3.95
C THR A 109 2.57 -2.79 -4.94
N GLY A 110 2.16 -2.14 -6.04
CA GLY A 110 1.36 -2.74 -7.10
C GLY A 110 2.02 -3.98 -7.69
N ASP A 111 3.32 -3.91 -8.01
CA ASP A 111 4.10 -5.02 -8.55
C ASP A 111 4.09 -6.23 -7.61
N SER A 112 4.28 -5.99 -6.31
CA SER A 112 4.29 -7.05 -5.30
C SER A 112 2.91 -7.73 -5.18
N GLN A 113 1.81 -6.96 -5.24
CA GLN A 113 0.46 -7.51 -5.16
C GLN A 113 0.10 -8.29 -6.42
N LEU A 114 0.40 -7.76 -7.61
CA LEU A 114 0.19 -8.43 -8.88
C LEU A 114 0.97 -9.75 -8.95
N LEU A 115 2.24 -9.74 -8.52
CA LEU A 115 3.06 -10.94 -8.48
C LEU A 115 2.46 -12.00 -7.57
N ILE A 116 2.04 -11.62 -6.35
CA ILE A 116 1.42 -12.55 -5.40
C ILE A 116 0.14 -13.14 -5.99
N SER A 117 -0.76 -12.31 -6.52
CA SER A 117 -1.99 -12.79 -7.16
C SER A 117 -1.70 -13.73 -8.34
N GLY A 118 -0.72 -13.40 -9.18
CA GLY A 118 -0.30 -14.27 -10.29
C GLY A 118 0.26 -15.62 -9.82
N THR A 119 1.06 -15.63 -8.76
CA THR A 119 1.60 -16.87 -8.18
C THR A 119 0.50 -17.71 -7.53
N THR A 120 -0.46 -17.09 -6.84
CA THR A 120 -1.61 -17.78 -6.26
C THR A 120 -2.46 -18.44 -7.34
N VAL A 121 -2.74 -17.76 -8.45
CA VAL A 121 -3.48 -18.36 -9.57
C VAL A 121 -2.70 -19.52 -10.19
N SER A 122 -1.40 -19.35 -10.43
CA SER A 122 -0.59 -20.40 -11.05
C SER A 122 -0.43 -21.64 -10.17
N TRP A 123 -0.26 -21.47 -8.85
CA TRP A 123 0.10 -22.58 -7.98
C TRP A 123 -1.10 -23.14 -7.20
N ASP A 124 -1.90 -22.27 -6.59
CA ASP A 124 -3.05 -22.71 -5.78
C ASP A 124 -4.27 -23.09 -6.62
N ILE A 125 -4.52 -22.40 -7.74
CA ILE A 125 -5.66 -22.72 -8.61
C ILE A 125 -5.25 -23.74 -9.67
N TYR A 126 -4.24 -23.43 -10.49
CA TYR A 126 -3.95 -24.26 -11.66
C TYR A 126 -3.31 -25.60 -11.31
N GLU A 127 -2.32 -25.62 -10.41
CA GLU A 127 -1.61 -26.85 -10.05
C GLU A 127 -2.40 -27.65 -8.98
N ARG A 128 -2.76 -26.99 -7.87
CA ARG A 128 -3.39 -27.67 -6.73
C ARG A 128 -4.88 -27.98 -6.91
N LEU A 129 -5.67 -27.06 -7.48
CA LEU A 129 -7.12 -27.25 -7.59
C LEU A 129 -7.53 -27.99 -8.86
N LEU A 130 -6.90 -27.68 -9.99
CA LEU A 130 -7.20 -28.33 -11.28
C LEU A 130 -6.42 -29.63 -11.52
N GLY A 131 -5.45 -29.96 -10.64
CA GLY A 131 -4.72 -31.23 -10.69
C GLY A 131 -3.77 -31.36 -11.89
N ASN A 132 -3.40 -30.25 -12.53
CA ASN A 132 -2.46 -30.27 -13.63
C ASN A 132 -1.03 -30.27 -13.07
N GLU A 133 -0.35 -31.41 -13.09
CA GLU A 133 1.08 -31.49 -12.74
C GLU A 133 1.90 -30.68 -13.75
N ILE A 134 2.31 -29.48 -13.33
CA ILE A 134 3.24 -28.66 -14.09
C ILE A 134 4.64 -29.24 -13.87
N SER A 135 5.18 -29.97 -14.84
CA SER A 135 6.64 -30.21 -14.98
C SER A 135 7.38 -28.90 -14.74
N ASP A 136 8.48 -28.82 -13.97
CA ASP A 136 9.13 -27.60 -13.42
C ASP A 136 9.31 -26.31 -14.28
N GLN A 137 8.91 -26.27 -15.57
CA GLN A 137 9.17 -25.18 -16.51
C GLN A 137 7.94 -24.36 -17.04
N PRO A 138 6.67 -24.83 -17.17
CA PRO A 138 5.54 -23.99 -17.58
C PRO A 138 4.90 -23.08 -16.50
N SER A 139 5.30 -23.17 -15.23
CA SER A 139 4.73 -22.34 -14.13
C SER A 139 4.84 -20.82 -14.38
N LYS A 140 5.92 -20.38 -15.04
CA LYS A 140 6.17 -18.95 -15.28
C LYS A 140 5.25 -18.34 -16.34
N GLN A 141 4.81 -19.11 -17.32
CA GLN A 141 3.94 -18.59 -18.38
C GLN A 141 2.52 -18.35 -17.86
N ILE A 142 2.01 -19.28 -17.04
CA ILE A 142 0.70 -19.15 -16.40
C ILE A 142 0.71 -17.99 -15.41
N ALA A 143 1.76 -17.87 -14.60
CA ALA A 143 1.91 -16.72 -13.69
C ALA A 143 1.95 -15.39 -14.46
N ARG A 144 2.73 -15.28 -15.55
CA ARG A 144 2.79 -14.06 -16.39
C ARG A 144 1.46 -13.73 -17.04
N LEU A 145 0.74 -14.73 -17.57
CA LEU A 145 -0.58 -14.53 -18.16
C LEU A 145 -1.59 -14.09 -17.10
N SER A 146 -1.54 -14.69 -15.91
CA SER A 146 -2.39 -14.32 -14.78
C SER A 146 -2.14 -12.87 -14.36
N VAL A 147 -0.87 -12.46 -14.23
CA VAL A 147 -0.49 -11.05 -13.96
C VAL A 147 -1.06 -10.12 -15.03
N LEU A 148 -0.93 -10.47 -16.31
CA LEU A 148 -1.45 -9.67 -17.41
C LEU A 148 -2.98 -9.52 -17.32
N VAL A 149 -3.71 -10.62 -17.14
CA VAL A 149 -5.18 -10.63 -17.06
C VAL A 149 -5.66 -9.83 -15.84
N ILE A 150 -5.08 -10.08 -14.67
CA ILE A 150 -5.43 -9.36 -13.44
C ILE A 150 -5.09 -7.88 -13.58
N GLY A 151 -3.93 -7.53 -14.13
CA GLY A 151 -3.53 -6.15 -14.37
C GLY A 151 -4.50 -5.42 -15.29
N VAL A 152 -4.94 -6.05 -16.39
CA VAL A 152 -5.93 -5.46 -17.30
C VAL A 152 -7.28 -5.27 -16.61
N ILE A 153 -7.76 -6.26 -15.86
CA ILE A 153 -9.03 -6.16 -15.12
C ILE A 153 -8.97 -5.04 -14.09
N SER A 154 -7.93 -5.03 -13.25
CA SER A 154 -7.73 -4.00 -12.22
C SER A 154 -7.64 -2.61 -12.82
N THR A 155 -6.89 -2.43 -13.91
CA THR A 155 -6.77 -1.14 -14.60
C THR A 155 -8.10 -0.70 -15.21
N THR A 156 -8.87 -1.63 -15.77
CA THR A 156 -10.19 -1.34 -16.35
C THR A 156 -11.18 -0.90 -15.28
N ILE A 157 -11.21 -1.60 -14.13
CA ILE A 157 -12.05 -1.22 -12.99
C ILE A 157 -11.66 0.18 -12.49
N ALA A 158 -10.37 0.43 -12.30
CA ALA A 158 -9.86 1.73 -11.85
C ALA A 158 -10.20 2.87 -12.83
N ALA A 159 -10.22 2.59 -14.13
CA ALA A 159 -10.58 3.58 -15.15
C ALA A 159 -12.09 3.88 -15.23
N LEU A 160 -12.94 2.95 -14.81
CA LEU A 160 -14.41 3.09 -14.90
C LEU A 160 -15.01 3.77 -13.67
N ASP A 161 -14.55 3.43 -12.46
CA ASP A 161 -15.07 3.98 -11.22
C ASP A 161 -13.96 4.13 -10.17
N LEU A 162 -13.31 5.28 -10.18
CA LEU A 162 -12.26 5.60 -9.19
C LEU A 162 -12.85 5.59 -7.77
N SER A 163 -14.05 6.13 -7.58
CA SER A 163 -14.76 6.17 -6.29
C SER A 163 -15.00 4.77 -5.71
N LEU A 164 -15.34 3.78 -6.54
CA LEU A 164 -15.47 2.38 -6.10
C LEU A 164 -14.15 1.84 -5.54
N VAL A 165 -13.02 2.14 -6.20
CA VAL A 165 -11.69 1.74 -5.73
C VAL A 165 -11.39 2.38 -4.38
N LEU A 166 -11.65 3.67 -4.23
CA LEU A 166 -11.39 4.38 -2.97
C LEU A 166 -12.25 3.85 -1.82
N GLN A 167 -13.52 3.53 -2.08
CA GLN A 167 -14.39 2.90 -1.09
C GLN A 167 -13.90 1.51 -0.72
N LEU A 168 -13.54 0.68 -1.69
CA LEU A 168 -12.99 -0.66 -1.43
C LEU A 168 -11.73 -0.59 -0.57
N VAL A 169 -10.82 0.35 -0.84
CA VAL A 169 -9.59 0.55 -0.05
C VAL A 169 -9.89 1.08 1.34
N ALA A 170 -10.86 1.97 1.50
CA ALA A 170 -11.25 2.48 2.82
C ALA A 170 -11.82 1.38 3.75
N PHE A 171 -12.30 0.26 3.19
CA PHE A 171 -12.86 -0.87 3.92
C PHE A 171 -12.00 -2.15 3.88
N ALA A 172 -10.86 -2.16 3.19
CA ALA A 172 -9.94 -3.30 3.05
C ALA A 172 -8.81 -3.29 4.08
#